data_AF-X1S911-F1
#
_entry.id   AF-X1S911-F1
#
_cell.length_a   1.000
_cell.length_b   1.000
_cell.length_c   1.000
_cell.angle_alpha   90.00
_cell.angle_beta   90.00
_cell.angle_gamma   90.00
#
_symmetry.space_group_name_H-M   'P 1'
#
loop_
_entity.id
_entity.type
_entity.pdbx_description
1 polymer ?
#
loop_
_entity_poly.entity_id
_entity_poly.type
_entity_poly.pdbx_seq_one_letter_code
_entity_poly.pdbx_strand_id
1 'polypeptide(L)'
;REDYSQVREENYYLDMVSSFFPGLKLEDISLHQAGIRARLKDYYDFIIERDPKYTNLINLVGIDSPGLTASLAIARYVSELLRR
;
A
#
# COMPACT_ATOMS: atom_id res chain seq x y z
N ARG A 1 -1.98 19.26 -11.46
CA ARG A 1 -2.60 19.05 -10.14
C ARG A 1 -1.60 18.21 -9.38
N GLU A 2 -1.09 18.67 -8.24
CA GLU A 2 -0.20 17.83 -7.43
C GLU A 2 -1.07 16.87 -6.63
N ASP A 3 -1.12 15.61 -7.05
CA ASP A 3 -1.97 14.57 -6.44
C ASP A 3 -1.42 14.07 -5.09
N TYR A 4 -0.36 14.71 -4.58
CA TYR A 4 0.35 14.35 -3.35
C TYR A 4 0.34 15.47 -2.31
N SER A 5 -0.37 16.59 -2.56
CA SER A 5 -0.45 17.66 -1.57
C SER A 5 -1.23 17.18 -0.34
N GLN A 6 -0.65 17.40 0.84
CA GLN A 6 -1.33 17.14 2.10
C GLN A 6 -2.50 18.12 2.23
N VAL A 7 -3.71 17.59 2.38
CA VAL A 7 -4.95 18.40 2.49
C VAL A 7 -5.40 18.52 3.96
N ARG A 8 -4.77 17.78 4.86
CA ARG A 8 -5.15 17.68 6.28
C ARG A 8 -3.97 18.05 7.16
N GLU A 9 -4.23 18.88 8.15
CA GLU A 9 -3.30 19.27 9.22
C GLU A 9 -3.26 18.21 10.33
N GLU A 10 -2.25 18.26 11.20
CA GLU A 10 -2.00 17.32 12.30
C GLU A 10 -3.20 17.17 13.24
N ASN A 11 -3.92 18.27 13.53
CA ASN A 11 -5.12 18.25 14.39
C ASN A 11 -6.20 17.28 13.89
N TYR A 12 -6.37 17.14 12.57
CA TYR A 12 -7.33 16.18 12.01
C TYR A 12 -7.02 14.74 12.43
N TYR A 13 -5.73 14.38 12.48
CA TYR A 13 -5.31 13.05 12.88
C TYR A 13 -5.36 12.87 14.40
N LEU A 14 -5.00 13.89 15.17
CA LEU A 14 -5.12 13.89 16.64
C LEU A 14 -6.55 13.58 17.10
N ASP A 15 -7.54 14.25 16.50
CA ASP A 15 -8.95 14.03 16.82
C ASP A 15 -9.39 12.58 16.56
N MET A 16 -8.91 11.95 15.47
CA MET A 16 -9.26 10.56 15.14
C MET A 16 -8.67 9.54 16.12
N VAL A 17 -7.47 9.79 16.65
CA VAL A 17 -6.76 8.82 17.52
C VAL A 17 -7.01 9.05 19.02
N SER A 18 -7.58 10.19 19.40
CA SER A 18 -7.75 10.59 20.80
C SER A 18 -8.59 9.61 21.64
N SER A 19 -9.51 8.87 21.02
CA SER A 19 -10.30 7.83 21.72
C SER A 19 -9.47 6.61 22.11
N PHE A 20 -8.40 6.32 21.37
CA PHE A 20 -7.47 5.22 21.64
C PHE A 20 -6.32 5.67 22.55
N PHE A 21 -5.86 6.92 22.40
CA PHE A 21 -4.70 7.48 23.10
C PHE A 21 -5.02 8.87 23.68
N PRO A 22 -5.77 8.96 24.79
CA PRO A 22 -6.25 10.26 25.32
C PRO A 22 -5.15 11.18 25.86
N GLY A 23 -3.94 10.66 26.08
CA GLY A 23 -2.79 11.45 26.56
C GLY A 23 -1.96 12.09 25.44
N LEU A 24 -2.28 11.81 24.17
CA LEU A 24 -1.53 12.31 23.03
C LEU A 24 -1.81 13.80 22.83
N LYS A 25 -0.77 14.58 22.53
CA LYS A 25 -0.87 16.02 22.26
C LYS A 25 -0.53 16.30 20.81
N LEU A 26 -0.87 17.51 20.36
CA LEU A 26 -0.56 17.95 19.00
C LEU A 26 0.95 17.92 18.70
N GLU A 27 1.79 18.25 19.68
CA GLU A 27 3.25 18.21 19.58
C GLU A 27 3.83 16.79 19.38
N ASP A 28 3.04 15.75 19.65
CA ASP A 28 3.42 14.35 19.43
C ASP A 28 3.07 13.86 18.01
N ILE A 29 2.35 14.65 17.21
CA ILE A 29 1.92 14.31 15.85
C ILE A 29 2.76 15.09 14.83
N SER A 30 3.24 14.38 13.81
CA SER A 30 3.87 14.99 12.63
C SER A 30 3.37 14.31 11.36
N LEU A 31 3.11 15.08 10.31
CA LEU A 31 2.85 14.52 8.99
C LEU A 31 4.08 13.75 8.50
N HIS A 32 3.87 12.53 7.97
CA HIS A 32 4.96 11.67 7.51
C HIS A 32 5.02 11.56 5.99
N GLN A 33 4.03 10.88 5.38
CA GLN A 33 4.03 10.62 3.94
C GLN A 33 2.61 10.65 3.37
N ALA A 34 2.48 11.16 2.15
CA ALA A 34 1.34 10.92 1.27
C ALA A 34 1.80 10.11 0.05
N GLY A 35 0.89 9.34 -0.54
CA GLY A 35 1.21 8.52 -1.70
C GLY A 35 -0.04 8.05 -2.43
N ILE A 36 0.15 7.66 -3.68
CA ILE A 36 -0.86 7.00 -4.49
C ILE A 36 -0.66 5.49 -4.37
N ARG A 37 -1.76 4.77 -4.15
CA ARG A 37 -1.78 3.32 -4.11
C ARG A 37 -2.71 2.80 -5.19
N ALA A 38 -2.16 2.03 -6.11
CA ALA A 38 -2.94 1.31 -7.11
C ALA A 38 -3.77 0.21 -6.43
N ARG A 39 -5.07 0.17 -6.71
CA ARG A 39 -5.98 -0.89 -6.24
C ARG A 39 -6.82 -1.40 -7.39
N LEU A 40 -7.21 -2.67 -7.31
CA LEU A 40 -8.18 -3.24 -8.23
C LEU A 40 -9.55 -2.60 -7.95
N LYS A 41 -10.31 -2.34 -9.02
CA LYS A 41 -11.58 -1.61 -8.91
C LYS A 41 -12.67 -2.41 -8.20
N ASP A 42 -12.77 -3.69 -8.52
CA ASP A 42 -13.88 -4.57 -8.11
C ASP A 42 -13.41 -5.81 -7.31
N TYR A 43 -12.12 -5.86 -6.94
CA TYR A 43 -11.50 -6.99 -6.25
C TYR A 43 -10.62 -6.51 -5.10
N TYR A 44 -10.64 -7.23 -3.97
CA TYR A 44 -9.97 -6.81 -2.74
C TYR A 44 -8.59 -7.42 -2.52
N ASP A 45 -8.19 -8.38 -3.36
CA ASP A 45 -6.89 -9.03 -3.26
C ASP A 45 -5.90 -8.35 -4.23
N PHE A 46 -5.00 -9.12 -4.85
CA PHE A 46 -4.04 -8.65 -5.84
C PHE A 46 -3.84 -9.69 -6.94
N ILE A 47 -3.13 -9.32 -8.00
CA ILE A 47 -2.82 -10.22 -9.12
C ILE A 47 -1.30 -10.47 -9.13
N ILE A 48 -0.93 -11.75 -9.15
CA ILE A 48 0.43 -12.21 -9.47
C ILE A 48 0.37 -13.28 -10.56
N GLU A 49 0.61 -12.88 -11.80
CA GLU A 49 0.50 -13.79 -12.96
C GLU A 49 1.42 -13.39 -14.10
N ARG A 50 1.71 -14.34 -14.99
CA ARG A 50 2.47 -14.09 -16.22
C ARG A 50 1.53 -13.48 -17.27
N ASP A 51 2.01 -12.47 -17.99
CA ASP A 51 1.22 -11.84 -19.05
C ASP A 51 0.94 -12.86 -20.18
N PRO A 52 -0.31 -12.97 -20.65
CA PRO A 52 -0.68 -13.97 -21.66
C PRO A 52 -0.09 -13.68 -23.05
N LYS A 53 0.29 -12.43 -23.33
CA LYS A 53 0.88 -12.01 -24.61
C LYS A 53 2.41 -11.91 -24.52
N TYR A 54 2.93 -11.47 -23.38
CA TYR A 54 4.35 -11.23 -23.16
C TYR A 54 4.90 -12.15 -22.07
N THR A 55 5.33 -13.35 -22.45
CA THR A 55 5.72 -14.42 -21.51
C THR A 55 6.87 -14.07 -20.55
N ASN A 56 7.69 -13.07 -20.89
CA ASN A 56 8.77 -12.58 -20.03
C ASN A 56 8.32 -11.50 -19.02
N LEU A 57 7.04 -11.12 -19.03
CA LEU A 57 6.45 -10.16 -18.10
C LEU A 57 5.62 -10.89 -17.04
N ILE A 58 5.85 -10.55 -15.77
CA ILE A 58 5.02 -11.00 -14.64
C ILE A 58 4.40 -9.76 -13.99
N ASN A 59 3.07 -9.74 -13.93
CA ASN A 59 2.30 -8.68 -13.28
C ASN A 59 2.27 -8.92 -11.78
N LEU A 60 2.61 -7.89 -10.99
CA LEU A 60 2.38 -7.81 -9.54
C LEU A 60 1.56 -6.54 -9.29
N VAL A 61 0.23 -6.63 -9.41
CA VAL A 61 -0.65 -5.44 -9.44
C VAL A 61 -1.70 -5.48 -8.35
N GLY A 62 -2.08 -4.29 -7.87
CA GLY A 62 -3.14 -4.13 -6.86
C GLY A 62 -2.74 -4.56 -5.44
N ILE A 63 -1.46 -4.80 -5.18
CA ILE A 63 -0.97 -5.23 -3.85
C ILE A 63 -1.08 -4.05 -2.87
N ASP A 64 -2.16 -4.04 -2.08
CA ASP A 64 -2.37 -3.11 -0.98
C ASP A 64 -1.72 -3.64 0.31
N SER A 65 -2.37 -4.61 0.95
CA SER A 65 -1.87 -5.39 2.07
C SER A 65 -2.09 -6.86 1.73
N PRO A 66 -1.12 -7.78 1.95
CA PRO A 66 0.11 -7.64 2.72
C PRO A 66 1.38 -7.38 1.87
N GLY A 67 1.49 -6.27 1.14
CA GLY A 67 2.61 -6.08 0.19
C GLY A 67 4.00 -6.11 0.83
N LEU A 68 4.26 -5.23 1.80
CA LEU A 68 5.56 -5.16 2.46
C LEU A 68 5.82 -6.40 3.34
N THR A 69 4.83 -6.79 4.13
CA THR A 69 4.94 -7.87 5.10
C THR A 69 5.04 -9.25 4.45
N ALA A 70 4.43 -9.47 3.27
CA ALA A 70 4.55 -10.71 2.52
C ALA A 70 5.57 -10.64 1.37
N SER A 71 6.38 -9.59 1.27
CA SER A 71 7.33 -9.37 0.17
C SER A 71 8.24 -10.58 -0.10
N LEU A 72 8.72 -11.26 0.95
CA LEU A 72 9.54 -12.47 0.81
C LEU A 72 8.75 -13.67 0.26
N ALA A 73 7.50 -13.85 0.66
CA ALA A 73 6.65 -14.92 0.15
C ALA A 73 6.28 -14.66 -1.32
N ILE A 74 5.94 -13.41 -1.64
CA ILE A 74 5.69 -12.94 -3.01
C ILE A 74 6.92 -13.20 -3.89
N ALA A 75 8.12 -12.85 -3.43
CA ALA A 75 9.36 -13.09 -4.17
C ALA A 75 9.62 -14.57 -4.45
N ARG A 76 9.35 -15.47 -3.48
CA ARG A 76 9.47 -16.92 -3.69
C ARG A 76 8.47 -17.42 -4.74
N TYR A 77 7.21 -17.02 -4.62
CA TYR A 77 6.17 -17.39 -5.58
C TYR A 77 6.50 -16.91 -7.01
N VAL A 78 6.97 -15.67 -7.16
CA VAL A 78 7.42 -15.15 -8.46
C VAL A 78 8.64 -15.90 -8.98
N SER A 79 9.59 -16.28 -8.12
CA SER A 79 10.74 -17.11 -8.52
C SER A 79 10.31 -18.48 -9.04
N GLU A 80 9.30 -19.11 -8.44
CA GLU A 80 8.73 -20.36 -8.94
C GLU A 80 8.02 -20.18 -10.27
N LEU A 81 7.26 -19.09 -10.44
CA LEU A 81 6.63 -18.73 -11.71
C LEU A 81 7.67 -18.56 -12.83
N LEU A 82 8.83 -17.94 -12.54
CA LEU A 82 9.91 -17.76 -13.51
C LEU A 82 10.54 -19.07 -13.99
N ARG A 83 10.54 -20.12 -13.16
CA ARG A 83 11.13 -21.43 -13.49
C ARG A 83 10.20 -22.34 -14.30
N ARG A 84 8.90 -22.04 -14.31
CA ARG A 84 7.89 -22.72 -15.12
C ARG A 84 7.81 -22.07 -16.50
#